data_AF-A0A1H5ANI6-F1
#
_entry.id   AF-A0A1H5ANI6-F1
#
_cell.length_a   1.000
_cell.length_b   1.000
_cell.length_c   1.000
_cell.angle_alpha   90.00
_cell.angle_beta   90.00
_cell.angle_gamma   90.00
#
_symmetry.space_group_name_H-M   'P 1'
#
loop_
_entity.id
_entity.type
_entity.pdbx_description
1 polymer ?
#
loop_
_entity_poly.entity_id
_entity_poly.type
_entity_poly.pdbx_seq_one_letter_code
_entity_poly.pdbx_strand_id
1 'polypeptide(L)'
;MTAPAEPAWGPSPDDHRRAQVTAVIGHGDDDFARAAHDVLRWAVKTRSGFAVSTDGPAEPGQRLTVTARVAGITIREPVEVVEVTDARDRVGFSYRALPGY
;
A
#
# COMPACT_ATOMS: atom_id res chain seq x y z
N MET A 1 9.79 -9.62 -3.11
CA MET A 1 9.28 -8.43 -2.41
C MET A 1 8.62 -7.50 -3.42
N THR A 2 7.67 -6.66 -3.04
CA THR A 2 7.00 -5.73 -3.96
C THR A 2 7.94 -4.57 -4.31
N ALA A 3 7.93 -4.12 -5.56
CA ALA A 3 8.78 -3.04 -6.09
C ALA A 3 7.90 -2.00 -6.80
N PRO A 4 7.38 -0.98 -6.10
CA PRO A 4 6.38 -0.06 -6.63
C PRO A 4 6.86 0.71 -7.87
N ALA A 5 8.16 0.96 -8.02
CA ALA A 5 8.75 1.58 -9.20
C ALA A 5 8.71 0.69 -10.46
N GLU A 6 8.61 -0.63 -10.29
CA GLU A 6 8.72 -1.57 -11.41
C GLU A 6 7.35 -1.87 -12.04
N PRO A 7 7.23 -1.88 -13.39
CA PRO A 7 5.99 -2.21 -14.07
C PRO A 7 5.62 -3.69 -13.93
N ALA A 8 6.61 -4.56 -13.76
CA ALA A 8 6.45 -5.98 -13.50
C ALA A 8 7.37 -6.37 -12.35
N TRP A 9 6.84 -7.12 -11.37
CA TRP A 9 7.66 -7.62 -10.27
C TRP A 9 8.23 -8.99 -10.62
N GLY A 10 9.50 -9.19 -10.25
CA GLY A 10 10.15 -10.48 -10.35
C GLY A 10 9.50 -11.58 -9.50
N PRO A 11 10.04 -12.81 -9.58
CA PRO A 11 9.54 -13.94 -8.81
C PRO A 11 9.56 -13.64 -7.29
N SER A 12 8.56 -14.16 -6.59
CA SER A 12 8.54 -14.11 -5.12
C SER A 12 9.35 -15.28 -4.55
N PRO A 13 10.02 -15.09 -3.40
CA PRO A 13 10.62 -16.20 -2.66
C PRO A 13 9.59 -17.31 -2.37
N ASP A 14 10.04 -18.57 -2.33
CA ASP A 14 9.17 -19.75 -2.23
C ASP A 14 8.36 -19.84 -0.91
N ASP A 15 8.78 -19.09 0.12
CA ASP A 15 8.09 -18.98 1.41
C ASP A 15 6.94 -17.95 1.40
N HIS A 16 6.74 -17.23 0.29
CA HIS A 16 5.68 -16.23 0.15
C HIS A 16 4.64 -16.63 -0.91
N ARG A 17 3.37 -16.57 -0.54
CA ARG A 17 2.27 -16.61 -1.52
C ARG A 17 2.04 -15.23 -2.11
N ARG A 18 2.15 -15.13 -3.44
CA ARG A 18 1.94 -13.86 -4.18
C ARG A 18 0.48 -13.71 -4.60
N ALA A 19 -0.08 -12.52 -4.36
CA ALA A 19 -1.35 -12.09 -4.95
C ALA A 19 -1.12 -10.76 -5.70
N GLN A 20 -1.52 -10.70 -6.97
CA GLN A 20 -1.46 -9.50 -7.79
C GLN A 20 -2.78 -9.35 -8.54
N VAL A 21 -3.36 -8.15 -8.50
CA VAL A 21 -4.57 -7.80 -9.24
C VAL A 21 -4.31 -6.46 -9.92
N THR A 22 -4.72 -6.36 -11.17
CA THR A 22 -4.65 -5.12 -11.97
C THR A 22 -6.03 -4.82 -12.53
N ALA A 23 -6.46 -3.57 -12.41
CA ALA A 23 -7.69 -3.09 -12.99
C ALA A 23 -7.48 -1.65 -13.50
N VAL A 24 -8.17 -1.29 -14.58
CA VAL A 24 -8.22 0.09 -15.06
C VAL A 24 -9.27 0.85 -14.24
N ILE A 25 -8.86 1.96 -13.63
CA ILE A 25 -9.71 2.77 -12.71
C ILE A 25 -10.04 4.16 -13.26
N GLY A 26 -9.61 4.47 -14.49
CA GLY A 26 -9.78 5.78 -15.12
C GLY A 26 -8.80 5.99 -16.28
N HIS A 27 -8.92 7.13 -16.95
CA HIS A 27 -8.06 7.55 -18.07
C HIS A 27 -7.77 9.05 -18.01
N GLY A 28 -6.53 9.44 -18.37
CA GLY A 28 -6.10 10.84 -18.42
C GLY A 28 -5.55 11.36 -17.09
N ASP A 29 -5.03 12.59 -17.15
CA ASP A 29 -4.21 13.18 -16.07
C ASP A 29 -5.00 13.43 -14.78
N ASP A 30 -6.27 13.82 -14.89
CA ASP A 30 -7.12 14.07 -13.71
C ASP A 30 -7.41 12.78 -12.92
N ASP A 31 -7.70 11.69 -13.64
CA ASP A 31 -7.91 10.37 -13.04
C ASP A 31 -6.61 9.85 -12.41
N PHE A 32 -5.47 10.05 -13.08
CA PHE A 32 -4.16 9.69 -12.56
C PHE A 32 -3.81 10.49 -11.30
N ALA A 33 -3.98 11.82 -11.32
CA ALA A 33 -3.67 12.69 -10.17
C ALA A 33 -4.53 12.33 -8.94
N ARG A 34 -5.82 12.05 -9.15
CA ARG A 34 -6.71 11.57 -8.08
C ARG A 34 -6.26 10.22 -7.54
N ALA A 35 -5.96 9.27 -8.41
CA ALA A 35 -5.50 7.94 -8.01
C ALA A 35 -4.16 7.99 -7.26
N ALA A 36 -3.20 8.78 -7.74
CA ALA A 36 -1.90 9.00 -7.11
C ALA A 36 -2.05 9.58 -5.70
N HIS A 37 -2.85 10.64 -5.57
CA HIS A 37 -3.17 11.26 -4.28
C HIS A 37 -3.75 10.25 -3.28
N ASP A 38 -4.72 9.45 -3.73
CA ASP A 38 -5.43 8.46 -2.93
C ASP A 38 -4.54 7.28 -2.53
N VAL A 39 -3.75 6.77 -3.47
CA VAL A 39 -2.79 5.68 -3.22
C VAL A 39 -1.82 6.11 -2.12
N LEU A 40 -1.14 7.25 -2.28
CA LEU A 40 -0.14 7.69 -1.29
C LEU A 40 -0.74 7.96 0.10
N ARG A 41 -2.05 8.22 0.20
CA ARG A 41 -2.77 8.44 1.47
C ARG A 41 -3.52 7.21 1.97
N TRP A 42 -3.08 6.02 1.58
CA TRP A 42 -3.64 4.76 2.06
C TRP A 42 -5.12 4.52 1.72
N ALA A 43 -5.69 5.27 0.78
CA ALA A 43 -7.12 5.23 0.48
C ALA A 43 -7.59 3.84 0.03
N VAL A 44 -6.71 3.06 -0.64
CA VAL A 44 -7.01 1.68 -1.00
C VAL A 44 -7.26 0.83 0.25
N LYS A 45 -6.43 0.98 1.30
CA LYS A 45 -6.59 0.25 2.56
C LYS A 45 -7.80 0.75 3.35
N THR A 46 -7.96 2.06 3.48
CA THR A 46 -9.05 2.63 4.27
C THR A 46 -10.42 2.38 3.65
N ARG A 47 -10.55 2.50 2.32
CA ARG A 47 -11.79 2.12 1.60
C ARG A 47 -12.06 0.61 1.60
N SER A 48 -11.05 -0.21 1.88
CA SER A 48 -11.21 -1.65 2.09
C SER A 48 -11.59 -2.02 3.54
N GLY A 49 -11.85 -1.04 4.42
CA GLY A 49 -12.29 -1.26 5.79
C GLY A 49 -11.19 -1.32 6.85
N PHE A 50 -9.94 -1.04 6.48
CA PHE A 50 -8.83 -0.93 7.43
C PHE A 50 -8.76 0.49 8.00
N ALA A 51 -8.23 0.65 9.21
CA ALA A 51 -7.78 1.95 9.71
C ALA A 51 -6.26 2.03 9.65
N VAL A 52 -5.73 3.21 9.33
CA VAL A 52 -4.29 3.48 9.27
C VAL A 52 -4.02 4.61 10.26
N SER A 53 -2.99 4.48 11.10
CA SER A 53 -2.72 5.44 12.18
C SER A 53 -2.08 6.77 11.72
N THR A 54 -2.32 7.20 10.48
CA THR A 54 -1.83 8.46 9.90
C THR A 54 -2.88 9.04 8.96
N ASP A 55 -2.96 10.37 8.93
CA ASP A 55 -3.73 11.15 7.95
C ASP A 55 -2.83 11.70 6.82
N GLY A 56 -1.52 11.52 6.93
CA GLY A 56 -0.51 11.97 5.97
C GLY A 56 -0.22 10.95 4.86
N PRO A 57 0.53 11.36 3.82
CA PRO A 57 1.02 10.44 2.81
C PRO A 57 2.02 9.43 3.41
N ALA A 58 2.19 8.30 2.73
CA ALA A 58 3.22 7.32 3.01
C ALA A 58 4.61 7.92 2.76
N GLU A 59 5.50 7.79 3.73
CA GLU A 59 6.89 8.26 3.65
C GLU A 59 7.85 7.08 3.84
N PRO A 60 8.98 7.00 3.10
CA PRO A 60 9.96 5.93 3.30
C PRO A 60 10.44 5.83 4.75
N GLY A 61 10.43 4.62 5.33
CA GLY A 61 10.80 4.38 6.73
C GLY A 61 9.71 4.72 7.75
N GLN A 62 8.56 5.26 7.33
CA GLN A 62 7.46 5.57 8.23
C GLN A 62 6.93 4.29 8.88
N ARG A 63 6.85 4.29 10.22
CA ARG A 63 6.27 3.22 11.02
C ARG A 63 4.90 3.61 11.52
N LEU A 64 3.92 2.75 11.31
CA LEU A 64 2.53 3.01 11.67
C LEU A 64 1.78 1.71 11.99
N THR A 65 0.54 1.83 12.43
CA THR A 65 -0.33 0.67 12.68
C THR A 65 -1.44 0.62 11.64
N VAL A 66 -1.55 -0.52 10.96
CA VAL A 66 -2.73 -0.89 10.16
C VAL A 66 -3.65 -1.73 11.06
N THR A 67 -4.92 -1.33 11.16
CA THR A 67 -5.90 -2.03 12.00
C THR A 67 -7.00 -2.63 11.14
N ALA A 68 -7.22 -3.93 11.27
CA ALA A 68 -8.35 -4.63 10.69
C ALA A 68 -9.41 -4.92 11.77
N ARG A 69 -10.69 -4.78 11.40
CA ARG A 69 -11.82 -5.18 12.26
C ARG A 69 -12.68 -6.18 11.50
N VAL A 70 -12.76 -7.41 11.98
CA VAL A 70 -13.54 -8.48 11.35
C VAL A 70 -14.31 -9.23 12.43
N ALA A 71 -15.63 -9.29 12.30
CA ALA A 71 -16.52 -10.05 13.20
C ALA A 71 -16.25 -9.82 14.71
N GLY A 72 -16.02 -8.56 15.11
CA GLY A 72 -15.74 -8.21 16.52
C GLY A 72 -14.28 -8.38 16.96
N ILE A 73 -13.42 -8.98 16.13
CA ILE A 73 -11.99 -9.12 16.39
C ILE A 73 -11.25 -7.90 15.82
N THR A 74 -10.36 -7.31 16.62
CA THR A 74 -9.49 -6.21 16.19
C THR A 74 -8.05 -6.70 16.11
N ILE A 75 -7.47 -6.65 14.92
CA ILE A 75 -6.06 -6.98 14.67
C ILE A 75 -5.32 -5.67 14.43
N ARG A 76 -4.23 -5.46 15.15
CA ARG A 76 -3.35 -4.29 15.01
C ARG A 76 -2.00 -4.79 14.50
N GLU A 77 -1.66 -4.38 13.29
CA GLU A 77 -0.46 -4.80 12.59
C GLU A 77 0.50 -3.60 12.49
N PRO A 78 1.60 -3.60 13.24
CA PRO A 78 2.66 -2.62 13.06
C PRO A 78 3.37 -2.86 11.73
N VAL A 79 3.52 -1.80 10.94
CA VAL A 79 4.13 -1.86 9.62
C VAL A 79 5.17 -0.76 9.44
N GLU A 80 6.04 -0.96 8.46
CA GLU A 80 7.03 0.01 8.00
C GLU A 80 6.90 0.19 6.49
N VAL A 81 6.77 1.43 6.04
CA VAL A 81 6.84 1.79 4.62
C VAL A 81 8.28 1.59 4.15
N VAL A 82 8.47 0.79 3.11
CA VAL A 82 9.80 0.38 2.63
C VAL A 82 10.23 1.26 1.45
N GLU A 83 9.33 1.48 0.49
CA GLU A 83 9.62 2.23 -0.73
C GLU A 83 8.42 3.09 -1.10
N VAL A 84 8.67 4.29 -1.63
CA VAL A 84 7.67 5.17 -2.22
C VAL A 84 8.17 5.59 -3.59
N THR A 85 7.29 5.50 -4.59
CA THR A 85 7.51 5.97 -5.95
C THR A 85 6.50 7.08 -6.24
N ASP A 86 7.01 8.23 -6.67
CA ASP A 86 6.21 9.35 -7.18
C ASP A 86 6.84 9.88 -8.47
N ALA A 87 6.52 9.21 -9.57
CA ALA A 87 6.97 9.54 -10.91
C ALA A 87 5.77 9.91 -11.78
N ARG A 88 6.04 10.58 -12.91
CA ARG A 88 4.99 11.16 -13.79
C ARG A 88 3.95 10.14 -14.27
N ASP A 89 4.36 8.90 -14.49
CA ASP A 89 3.56 7.81 -15.04
C ASP A 89 3.40 6.65 -14.05
N ARG A 90 3.90 6.78 -12.82
CA ARG A 90 3.89 5.72 -11.81
C ARG A 90 3.95 6.26 -10.40
N VAL A 91 2.91 5.95 -9.62
CA VAL A 91 2.82 6.30 -8.20
C VAL A 91 2.43 5.06 -7.40
N GLY A 92 3.11 4.85 -6.28
CA GLY A 92 2.84 3.73 -5.41
C GLY A 92 3.80 3.65 -4.24
N PHE A 93 3.53 2.75 -3.30
CA PHE A 93 4.43 2.48 -2.20
C PHE A 93 4.32 1.01 -1.79
N SER A 94 5.35 0.52 -1.11
CA SER A 94 5.36 -0.79 -0.47
C SER A 94 5.55 -0.64 1.03
N TYR A 95 5.00 -1.57 1.79
CA TYR A 95 5.20 -1.65 3.23
C TYR A 95 5.30 -3.11 3.66
N ARG A 96 5.89 -3.35 4.83
CA ARG A 96 6.03 -4.68 5.43
C ARG A 96 5.50 -4.71 6.86
N ALA A 97 5.00 -5.86 7.29
CA ALA A 97 4.74 -6.12 8.70
C ALA A 97 6.05 -6.12 9.50
N LEU A 98 6.02 -5.58 10.71
CA LEU A 98 7.14 -5.67 11.64
C LEU A 98 7.03 -6.95 12.49
N PRO A 99 8.14 -7.65 12.74
CA PRO A 99 8.15 -8.84 13.61
C PRO A 99 7.96 -8.47 15.08
N GLY A 100 7.48 -9.41 15.89
CA GLY A 100 7.43 -9.28 17.36
C GLY A 100 6.04 -9.13 17.98
N TYR A 101 4.99 -9.57 17.28
CA TYR A 101 3.60 -9.56 17.76
C TYR A 101 2.94 -10.89 17.43
#